data_AF-A0A944GE33-F1
#
_entry.id   AF-A0A944GE33-F1
#
_cell.length_a   1.000
_cell.length_b   1.000
_cell.length_c   1.000
_cell.angle_alpha   90.00
_cell.angle_beta   90.00
_cell.angle_gamma   90.00
#
_symmetry.space_group_name_H-M   'P 1'
#
loop_
_entity.id
_entity.type
_entity.pdbx_description
1 polymer ?
#
loop_
_entity_poly.entity_id
_entity_poly.type
_entity_poly.pdbx_seq_one_letter_code
_entity_poly.pdbx_strand_id
1 'polypeptide(L)'
;MLDAREAELKNVETNIKKAAKQTKKRMKQSEEMLEEAQKKLEEISEMTADEAKAMVIASITEEAKFEAAKIARQIEDDATMEAEKRAKTILSVAVQRFAGDYVAERCVRTVNLPSDEVKGRIIGREGRNIRSIEAATGVDLIVDDTPETVVISAFDPIRREVAAQTLKRLIADGRIHPGRIEETVAKVRQEIDERIREAGDQAFFELGIQNVDSEVIMMIGRLKYRTSYGQNIWCHSIEAAWLCGIMAAELGLDVKLARRVGLLHDVGKAM
;
A
#
# COMPACT_ATOMS: atom_id res chain seq x y z
N MET A 1 -86.97 -13.86 -74.90
CA MET A 1 -86.20 -14.53 -73.82
C MET A 1 -84.94 -13.78 -73.42
N LEU A 2 -84.32 -12.97 -74.29
CA LEU A 2 -83.16 -12.13 -73.93
C LEU A 2 -83.52 -10.91 -73.07
N ASP A 3 -84.63 -10.22 -73.37
CA ASP A 3 -85.03 -8.99 -72.66
C ASP A 3 -85.39 -9.22 -71.18
N ALA A 4 -86.00 -10.36 -70.85
CA ALA A 4 -86.34 -10.71 -69.46
C ALA A 4 -85.08 -10.97 -68.61
N ARG A 5 -84.04 -11.54 -69.22
CA ARG A 5 -82.77 -11.86 -68.55
C ARG A 5 -81.90 -10.61 -68.38
N GLU A 6 -81.97 -9.65 -69.31
CA GLU A 6 -81.35 -8.33 -69.14
C GLU A 6 -82.02 -7.48 -68.05
N ALA A 7 -83.35 -7.53 -67.95
CA ALA A 7 -84.08 -6.84 -66.88
C ALA A 7 -83.76 -7.42 -65.50
N GLU A 8 -83.65 -8.75 -65.40
CA GLU A 8 -83.27 -9.44 -64.16
C GLU A 8 -81.81 -9.15 -63.77
N LEU A 9 -80.88 -9.16 -64.72
CA LEU A 9 -79.49 -8.76 -64.50
C LEU A 9 -79.36 -7.30 -64.04
N LYS A 10 -80.12 -6.36 -64.64
CA LYS A 10 -80.17 -4.96 -64.18
C LYS A 10 -80.73 -4.83 -62.76
N ASN A 11 -81.72 -5.63 -62.40
CA ASN A 11 -82.24 -5.66 -61.03
C ASN A 11 -81.23 -6.22 -60.03
N VAL A 12 -80.51 -7.28 -60.38
CA VAL A 12 -79.43 -7.83 -59.54
C VAL A 12 -78.29 -6.83 -59.40
N GLU A 13 -77.86 -6.18 -60.48
CA GLU A 13 -76.78 -5.20 -60.46
C GLU A 13 -77.15 -3.95 -59.63
N THR A 14 -78.39 -3.49 -59.73
CA THR A 14 -78.88 -2.37 -58.91
C THR A 14 -79.00 -2.76 -57.43
N ASN A 15 -79.41 -3.99 -57.12
CA ASN A 15 -79.45 -4.51 -55.74
C ASN A 15 -78.05 -4.69 -55.15
N ILE A 16 -77.09 -5.20 -55.92
CA ILE A 16 -75.68 -5.32 -55.50
C ILE A 16 -75.09 -3.93 -55.25
N LYS A 17 -75.33 -2.95 -56.12
CA LYS A 17 -74.88 -1.56 -55.93
C LYS A 17 -75.50 -0.93 -54.68
N LYS A 18 -76.78 -1.18 -54.40
CA LYS A 18 -77.45 -0.72 -53.16
C LYS A 18 -76.85 -1.38 -51.92
N ALA A 19 -76.66 -2.71 -51.94
CA ALA A 19 -76.06 -3.45 -50.83
C ALA A 19 -74.63 -2.98 -50.56
N ALA A 20 -73.78 -2.85 -51.59
CA ALA A 20 -72.42 -2.34 -51.46
C ALA A 20 -72.37 -0.92 -50.87
N LYS A 21 -73.27 -0.04 -51.30
CA LYS A 21 -73.38 1.33 -50.75
C LYS A 21 -73.80 1.31 -49.27
N GLN A 22 -74.69 0.40 -48.90
CA GLN A 22 -75.17 0.24 -47.52
C GLN A 22 -74.09 -0.36 -46.61
N THR A 23 -73.34 -1.35 -47.09
CA THR A 23 -72.18 -1.94 -46.37
C THR A 23 -71.09 -0.90 -46.16
N LYS A 24 -70.76 -0.11 -47.19
CA LYS A 24 -69.78 0.98 -47.08
C LYS A 24 -70.22 2.05 -46.07
N LYS A 25 -71.52 2.37 -46.04
CA LYS A 25 -72.09 3.29 -45.05
C LYS A 25 -71.98 2.72 -43.62
N ARG A 26 -72.30 1.43 -43.44
CA ARG A 26 -72.20 0.76 -42.13
C ARG A 26 -70.77 0.62 -41.64
N MET A 27 -69.81 0.32 -42.52
CA MET A 27 -68.38 0.29 -42.17
C MET A 27 -67.92 1.66 -41.68
N LYS A 28 -68.24 2.71 -42.42
CA LYS A 28 -67.87 4.07 -42.03
C LYS A 28 -68.50 4.48 -40.70
N GLN A 29 -69.77 4.15 -40.48
CA GLN A 29 -70.44 4.38 -39.19
C GLN A 29 -69.80 3.58 -38.05
N SER A 30 -69.36 2.35 -38.32
CA SER A 30 -68.67 1.53 -37.33
C SER A 30 -67.31 2.10 -36.98
N GLU A 31 -66.55 2.61 -37.95
CA GLU A 31 -65.26 3.28 -37.72
C GLU A 31 -65.46 4.57 -36.90
N GLU A 32 -66.44 5.40 -37.27
CA GLU A 32 -66.79 6.63 -36.54
C GLU A 32 -67.22 6.33 -35.08
N MET A 33 -68.04 5.29 -34.85
CA MET A 33 -68.43 4.88 -33.50
C MET A 33 -67.25 4.35 -32.67
N LEU A 34 -66.27 3.71 -33.32
CA LEU A 34 -65.10 3.15 -32.66
C LEU A 34 -64.13 4.27 -32.25
N GLU A 35 -63.91 5.26 -33.11
CA GLU A 35 -63.18 6.49 -32.77
C GLU A 35 -63.88 7.28 -31.65
N GLU A 36 -65.21 7.41 -31.70
CA GLU A 36 -65.96 8.14 -30.67
C GLU A 36 -65.93 7.41 -29.32
N ALA A 37 -66.01 6.08 -29.33
CA ALA A 37 -65.86 5.27 -28.14
C ALA A 37 -64.44 5.38 -27.55
N GLN A 38 -63.40 5.40 -28.39
CA GLN A 38 -62.01 5.61 -27.97
C GLN A 38 -61.83 7.00 -27.33
N LYS A 39 -62.34 8.06 -27.96
CA LYS A 39 -62.27 9.43 -27.40
C LYS A 39 -63.00 9.56 -26.08
N LYS A 40 -64.19 8.96 -25.94
CA LYS A 40 -64.93 8.98 -24.67
C LYS A 40 -64.20 8.20 -23.58
N LEU A 41 -63.56 7.08 -23.93
CA LEU A 41 -62.71 6.34 -23.01
C LEU A 41 -61.50 7.18 -22.57
N GLU A 42 -60.84 7.87 -23.50
CA GLU A 42 -59.74 8.80 -23.23
C GLU A 42 -60.17 9.95 -22.31
N GLU A 43 -61.33 10.58 -22.58
CA GLU A 43 -61.92 11.63 -21.76
C GLU A 43 -62.26 11.14 -20.34
N ILE A 44 -62.87 9.96 -20.20
CA ILE A 44 -63.23 9.38 -18.89
C ILE A 44 -61.99 8.99 -18.09
N SER A 45 -60.93 8.54 -18.77
CA SER A 45 -59.66 8.20 -18.12
C SER A 45 -58.76 9.41 -17.85
N GLU A 46 -59.16 10.62 -18.28
CA GLU A 46 -58.36 11.86 -18.24
C GLU A 46 -56.93 11.69 -18.83
N MET A 47 -56.73 10.67 -19.67
CA MET A 47 -55.43 10.27 -20.20
C MET A 47 -55.59 9.69 -21.60
N THR A 48 -54.67 10.03 -22.48
CA THR A 48 -54.56 9.42 -23.81
C THR A 48 -53.85 8.06 -23.74
N ALA A 49 -54.07 7.19 -24.73
CA ALA A 49 -53.39 5.89 -24.79
C ALA A 49 -51.85 6.01 -24.81
N ASP A 50 -51.32 7.05 -25.43
CA ASP A 50 -49.88 7.33 -25.48
C ASP A 50 -49.33 7.79 -24.12
N GLU A 51 -50.09 8.57 -23.35
CA GLU A 51 -49.72 8.98 -21.99
C GLU A 51 -49.72 7.79 -21.02
N ALA A 52 -50.72 6.90 -21.12
CA ALA A 52 -50.75 5.68 -20.33
C ALA A 52 -49.54 4.79 -20.63
N LYS A 53 -49.18 4.64 -21.92
CA LYS A 53 -47.99 3.90 -22.35
C LYS A 53 -46.70 4.55 -21.85
N ALA A 54 -46.59 5.87 -21.94
CA ALA A 54 -45.42 6.61 -21.45
C ALA A 54 -45.25 6.45 -19.93
N MET A 55 -46.34 6.50 -19.16
CA MET A 55 -46.33 6.31 -17.71
C MET A 55 -45.88 4.91 -17.30
N VAL A 56 -46.39 3.87 -17.97
CA VAL A 56 -45.97 2.48 -17.72
C VAL A 56 -44.49 2.29 -18.06
N ILE A 57 -44.03 2.82 -19.21
CA ILE A 57 -42.61 2.77 -19.59
C ILE A 57 -41.74 3.50 -18.55
N ALA A 58 -42.17 4.67 -18.08
CA ALA A 58 -41.45 5.44 -17.07
C ALA A 58 -41.36 4.67 -15.73
N SER A 59 -42.47 4.07 -15.28
CA SER A 59 -42.51 3.26 -14.06
C SER A 59 -41.57 2.05 -14.14
N ILE A 60 -41.64 1.28 -15.22
CA ILE A 60 -40.76 0.12 -15.44
C ILE A 60 -39.30 0.56 -15.52
N THR A 61 -39.03 1.71 -16.13
CA THR A 61 -37.66 2.26 -16.23
C THR A 61 -37.11 2.64 -14.87
N GLU A 62 -37.89 3.30 -14.01
CA GLU A 62 -37.45 3.65 -12.66
C GLU A 62 -37.26 2.41 -11.77
N GLU A 63 -38.15 1.42 -11.86
CA GLU A 63 -38.00 0.15 -11.14
C GLU A 63 -36.74 -0.61 -11.60
N ALA A 64 -36.50 -0.67 -12.92
CA ALA A 64 -35.30 -1.28 -13.48
C ALA A 64 -34.01 -0.56 -13.05
N LYS A 65 -34.01 0.79 -12.97
CA LYS A 65 -32.88 1.56 -12.45
C LYS A 65 -32.63 1.27 -10.97
N PHE A 66 -33.68 1.18 -10.16
CA PHE A 66 -33.57 0.88 -8.74
C PHE A 66 -32.97 -0.52 -8.50
N GLU A 67 -33.49 -1.54 -9.20
CA GLU A 67 -32.93 -2.89 -9.13
C GLU A 67 -31.50 -2.96 -9.68
N ALA A 68 -31.18 -2.26 -10.77
CA ALA A 68 -29.81 -2.19 -11.29
C ALA A 68 -28.85 -1.54 -10.27
N ALA A 69 -29.27 -0.47 -9.59
CA ALA A 69 -28.48 0.18 -8.55
C ALA A 69 -28.24 -0.75 -7.35
N LYS A 70 -29.26 -1.52 -6.95
CA LYS A 70 -29.15 -2.52 -5.88
C LYS A 70 -28.19 -3.65 -6.24
N ILE A 71 -28.28 -4.18 -7.47
CA ILE A 71 -27.35 -5.21 -7.97
C ILE A 71 -25.93 -4.65 -8.04
N ALA A 72 -25.75 -3.44 -8.58
CA ALA A 72 -24.44 -2.79 -8.64
C ALA A 72 -23.82 -2.63 -7.25
N ARG A 73 -24.63 -2.22 -6.26
CA ARG A 73 -24.18 -2.10 -4.87
C ARG A 73 -23.78 -3.45 -4.28
N GLN A 74 -24.58 -4.49 -4.51
CA GLN A 74 -24.26 -5.83 -4.04
C GLN A 74 -22.96 -6.38 -4.66
N ILE A 75 -22.74 -6.14 -5.95
CA ILE A 75 -21.48 -6.52 -6.63
C ILE A 75 -20.29 -5.79 -6.01
N GLU A 76 -20.43 -4.50 -5.71
CA GLU A 76 -19.39 -3.70 -5.06
C GLU A 76 -19.06 -4.23 -3.66
N ASP A 77 -20.09 -4.54 -2.87
CA ASP A 77 -19.94 -5.08 -1.52
C ASP A 77 -19.27 -6.47 -1.55
N ASP A 78 -19.72 -7.36 -2.43
CA ASP A 78 -19.17 -8.72 -2.61
C ASP A 78 -17.69 -8.66 -3.05
N ALA A 79 -17.37 -7.78 -4.01
CA ALA A 79 -16.00 -7.58 -4.47
C ALA A 79 -15.09 -7.06 -3.35
N THR A 80 -15.61 -6.15 -2.51
CA THR A 80 -14.87 -5.61 -1.36
C THR A 80 -14.59 -6.69 -0.31
N MET A 81 -15.59 -7.53 0.00
CA MET A 81 -15.43 -8.64 0.95
C MET A 81 -14.41 -9.67 0.46
N GLU A 82 -14.45 -10.04 -0.82
CA GLU A 82 -13.51 -11.01 -1.38
C GLU A 82 -12.08 -10.42 -1.45
N ALA A 83 -11.95 -9.12 -1.78
CA ALA A 83 -10.67 -8.43 -1.75
C ALA A 83 -10.05 -8.44 -0.35
N GLU A 84 -10.83 -8.17 0.70
CA GLU A 84 -10.35 -8.18 2.08
C GLU A 84 -9.88 -9.58 2.50
N LYS A 85 -10.65 -10.62 2.15
CA LYS A 85 -10.28 -12.02 2.43
C LYS A 85 -8.98 -12.41 1.72
N ARG A 86 -8.82 -12.02 0.45
CA ARG A 86 -7.61 -12.29 -0.33
C ARG A 86 -6.41 -11.54 0.25
N ALA A 87 -6.57 -10.28 0.63
CA ALA A 87 -5.51 -9.49 1.27
C ALA A 87 -5.01 -10.14 2.58
N LYS A 88 -5.93 -10.56 3.47
CA LYS A 88 -5.59 -11.26 4.71
C LYS A 88 -4.83 -12.57 4.44
N THR A 89 -5.21 -13.28 3.38
CA THR A 89 -4.54 -14.53 2.98
C THR A 89 -3.10 -14.26 2.53
N ILE A 90 -2.89 -13.27 1.66
CA ILE A 90 -1.56 -12.88 1.17
C ILE A 90 -0.66 -12.45 2.34
N LEU A 91 -1.17 -11.63 3.25
CA LEU A 91 -0.43 -11.20 4.44
C LEU A 91 -0.05 -12.38 5.33
N SER A 92 -0.97 -13.31 5.56
CA SER A 92 -0.70 -14.51 6.37
C SER A 92 0.40 -15.38 5.74
N VAL A 93 0.36 -15.57 4.42
CA VAL A 93 1.41 -16.29 3.69
C VAL A 93 2.77 -15.59 3.79
N ALA A 94 2.77 -14.25 3.64
CA ALA A 94 4.00 -13.46 3.75
C ALA A 94 4.64 -13.56 5.14
N VAL A 95 3.85 -13.39 6.20
CA VAL A 95 4.31 -13.50 7.59
C VAL A 95 4.78 -14.92 7.90
N GLN A 96 4.03 -15.95 7.49
CA GLN A 96 4.40 -17.35 7.77
C GLN A 96 5.71 -17.76 7.07
N ARG A 97 5.95 -17.25 5.85
CA ARG A 97 7.20 -17.50 5.13
C ARG A 97 8.38 -16.72 5.70
N PHE A 98 8.12 -15.60 6.40
CA PHE A 98 9.14 -14.73 6.99
C PHE A 98 9.38 -15.02 8.49
N ALA A 99 9.38 -16.29 8.92
CA ALA A 99 9.70 -16.63 10.31
C ALA A 99 11.21 -16.44 10.62
N GLY A 100 11.65 -15.20 10.84
CA GLY A 100 13.01 -14.84 11.22
C GLY A 100 13.10 -14.35 12.67
N ASP A 101 14.07 -14.88 13.43
CA ASP A 101 14.38 -14.41 14.78
C ASP A 101 15.19 -13.11 14.69
N TYR A 102 14.57 -11.95 14.95
CA TYR A 102 15.32 -10.71 15.15
C TYR A 102 15.12 -10.17 16.57
N VAL A 103 16.21 -10.25 17.35
CA VAL A 103 16.27 -9.74 18.72
C VAL A 103 16.42 -8.22 18.70
N ALA A 104 15.53 -7.53 19.41
CA ALA A 104 15.61 -6.10 19.64
C ALA A 104 16.78 -5.75 20.58
N GLU A 105 17.87 -5.19 20.05
CA GLU A 105 18.92 -4.58 20.88
C GLU A 105 18.53 -3.15 21.32
N ARG A 106 18.75 -2.85 22.62
CA ARG A 106 18.39 -1.55 23.23
C ARG A 106 19.43 -0.46 22.92
N CYS A 107 18.93 0.78 22.76
CA CYS A 107 19.68 1.96 22.30
C CYS A 107 20.70 2.57 23.28
N VAL A 108 20.81 2.08 24.52
CA VAL A 108 21.72 2.65 25.52
C VAL A 108 22.95 1.76 25.62
N ARG A 109 24.10 2.32 25.22
CA ARG A 109 25.38 1.60 25.29
C ARG A 109 26.16 2.07 26.51
N THR A 110 25.83 1.48 27.64
CA THR A 110 26.65 1.55 28.85
C THR A 110 27.91 0.72 28.62
N VAL A 111 29.08 1.30 28.87
CA VAL A 111 30.34 0.56 28.85
C VAL A 111 30.73 0.26 30.29
N ASN A 112 30.69 -1.01 30.66
CA ASN A 112 31.16 -1.48 31.95
C ASN A 112 32.69 -1.55 31.92
N LEU A 113 33.32 -0.98 32.94
CA LEU A 113 34.75 -0.96 33.16
C LEU A 113 35.14 -2.09 34.12
N PRO A 114 36.35 -2.65 34.00
CA PRO A 114 36.80 -3.72 34.89
C PRO A 114 37.28 -3.22 36.27
N SER A 115 37.51 -1.92 36.44
CA SER A 115 37.81 -1.30 37.74
C SER A 115 37.72 0.24 37.68
N ASP A 116 37.57 0.89 38.84
CA ASP A 116 37.63 2.36 38.95
C ASP A 116 39.04 2.93 38.65
N GLU A 117 40.09 2.13 38.73
CA GLU A 117 41.43 2.53 38.28
C GLU A 117 41.46 2.79 36.77
N VAL A 118 40.72 1.98 35.99
CA VAL A 118 40.55 2.18 34.56
C VAL A 118 39.72 3.43 34.29
N LYS A 119 38.69 3.69 35.10
CA LYS A 119 37.90 4.94 35.04
C LYS A 119 38.80 6.16 35.23
N GLY A 120 39.69 6.14 36.22
CA GLY A 120 40.69 7.18 36.46
C GLY A 120 41.65 7.40 35.28
N ARG A 121 42.08 6.32 34.61
CA ARG A 121 42.93 6.41 33.41
C ARG A 121 42.19 6.95 32.18
N ILE A 122 40.90 6.64 32.03
CA ILE A 122 40.05 7.19 30.96
C ILE A 122 39.88 8.70 31.13
N ILE A 123 39.69 9.19 32.36
CA ILE A 123 39.62 10.63 32.65
C ILE A 123 40.99 11.29 32.37
N GLY A 124 42.05 10.71 32.92
CA GLY A 124 43.41 11.26 32.86
C GLY A 124 43.60 12.50 33.74
N ARG A 125 44.84 12.98 33.86
CA ARG A 125 45.15 14.19 34.63
C ARG A 125 44.41 15.39 34.03
N GLU A 126 43.65 16.12 34.85
CA GLU A 126 42.83 17.28 34.45
C GLU A 126 41.79 16.99 33.34
N GLY A 127 41.38 15.73 33.17
CA GLY A 127 40.44 15.35 32.11
C GLY A 127 41.08 15.34 30.70
N ARG A 128 42.41 15.32 30.59
CA ARG A 128 43.11 15.36 29.30
C ARG A 128 42.72 14.20 28.38
N ASN A 129 42.56 12.99 28.93
CA ASN A 129 42.27 11.80 28.14
C ASN A 129 40.82 11.78 27.69
N ILE A 130 39.88 12.10 28.58
CA ILE A 130 38.45 12.16 28.24
C ILE A 130 38.20 13.20 27.15
N ARG A 131 38.77 14.42 27.28
CA ARG A 131 38.67 15.45 26.24
C ARG A 131 39.27 15.03 24.91
N SER A 132 40.37 14.27 24.94
CA SER A 132 41.00 13.74 23.72
C SER A 132 40.12 12.68 23.05
N ILE A 133 39.43 11.83 23.81
CA ILE A 133 38.47 10.87 23.27
C ILE A 133 37.28 11.62 22.68
N GLU A 134 36.68 12.55 23.44
CA GLU A 134 35.55 13.37 23.00
C GLU A 134 35.87 14.15 21.71
N ALA A 135 37.05 14.78 21.64
CA ALA A 135 37.51 15.48 20.44
C ALA A 135 37.75 14.53 19.26
N ALA A 136 38.36 13.37 19.49
CA ALA A 136 38.66 12.41 18.43
C ALA A 136 37.39 11.73 17.88
N THR A 137 36.43 11.37 18.74
CA THR A 137 35.22 10.63 18.34
C THR A 137 34.02 11.53 18.04
N GLY A 138 33.99 12.74 18.60
CA GLY A 138 32.86 13.68 18.48
C GLY A 138 31.64 13.24 19.29
N VAL A 139 31.86 12.72 20.50
CA VAL A 139 30.83 12.29 21.47
C VAL A 139 31.09 12.96 22.81
N ASP A 140 30.10 12.96 23.69
CA ASP A 140 30.25 13.38 25.09
C ASP A 140 30.35 12.14 25.99
N LEU A 141 31.37 12.09 26.85
CA LEU A 141 31.56 11.00 27.80
C LEU A 141 31.12 11.48 29.18
N ILE A 142 30.00 10.93 29.65
CA ILE A 142 29.45 11.27 30.96
C ILE A 142 30.02 10.28 31.98
N VAL A 143 30.75 10.85 32.93
CA VAL A 143 31.33 10.14 34.07
C VAL A 143 30.62 10.66 35.31
N ASP A 144 29.82 9.81 35.96
CA ASP A 144 29.06 10.13 37.17
C ASP A 144 29.61 9.37 38.39
N ASP A 145 28.92 9.46 39.52
CA ASP A 145 29.26 8.75 40.76
C ASP A 145 29.00 7.23 40.69
N THR A 146 28.49 6.72 39.56
CA THR A 146 28.27 5.28 39.38
C THR A 146 29.62 4.58 39.22
N PRO A 147 29.99 3.64 40.10
CA PRO A 147 31.27 2.93 40.00
C PRO A 147 31.34 2.12 38.71
N GLU A 148 32.56 1.94 38.19
CA GLU A 148 32.87 1.03 37.07
C GLU A 148 32.08 1.28 35.77
N THR A 149 31.48 2.47 35.60
CA THR A 149 30.60 2.76 34.47
C THR A 149 30.95 4.07 33.79
N VAL A 150 30.89 4.10 32.46
CA VAL A 150 30.95 5.32 31.64
C VAL A 150 29.80 5.31 30.63
N VAL A 151 29.10 6.43 30.53
CA VAL A 151 27.98 6.61 29.61
C VAL A 151 28.44 7.41 28.40
N ILE A 152 28.17 6.87 27.20
CA ILE A 152 28.49 7.54 25.93
C ILE A 152 27.22 8.25 25.42
N SER A 153 27.27 9.57 25.32
CA SER A 153 26.20 10.39 24.77
C SER A 153 26.60 10.92 23.40
N ALA A 154 25.79 10.62 22.38
CA ALA A 154 25.94 11.15 21.03
C ALA A 154 24.64 10.99 20.25
N PHE A 155 24.27 11.96 19.42
CA PHE A 155 23.11 11.85 18.53
C PHE A 155 23.37 10.85 17.38
N ASP A 156 24.58 10.88 16.82
CA ASP A 156 25.01 9.98 15.74
C ASP A 156 25.35 8.57 16.30
N PRO A 157 24.62 7.51 15.89
CA PRO A 157 24.86 6.15 16.36
C PRO A 157 26.23 5.60 15.94
N ILE A 158 26.76 6.02 14.79
CA ILE A 158 28.06 5.55 14.29
C ILE A 158 29.17 6.11 15.17
N ARG A 159 29.10 7.41 15.53
CA ARG A 159 30.05 8.00 16.48
C ARG A 159 30.00 7.32 17.84
N ARG A 160 28.79 6.95 18.30
CA ARG A 160 28.60 6.21 19.55
C ARG A 160 29.27 4.83 19.49
N GLU A 161 29.15 4.12 18.37
CA GLU A 161 29.81 2.83 18.17
C GLU A 161 31.34 2.96 18.11
N VAL A 162 31.85 3.94 17.36
CA VAL A 162 33.28 4.24 17.28
C VAL A 162 33.85 4.48 18.67
N ALA A 163 33.19 5.32 19.47
CA ALA A 163 33.63 5.59 20.84
C ALA A 163 33.60 4.33 21.72
N ALA A 164 32.52 3.54 21.64
CA ALA A 164 32.40 2.34 22.45
C ALA A 164 33.46 1.27 22.12
N GLN A 165 33.74 1.05 20.83
CA GLN A 165 34.77 0.11 20.39
C GLN A 165 36.17 0.63 20.72
N THR A 166 36.39 1.95 20.58
CA THR A 166 37.65 2.59 20.99
C THR A 166 37.91 2.39 22.48
N LEU A 167 36.93 2.65 23.34
CA LEU A 167 37.06 2.44 24.78
C LEU A 167 37.37 0.97 25.10
N LYS A 168 36.66 0.00 24.50
CA LYS A 168 36.94 -1.43 24.70
C LYS A 168 38.39 -1.79 24.36
N ARG A 169 38.92 -1.26 23.26
CA ARG A 169 40.32 -1.50 22.84
C ARG A 169 41.34 -0.83 23.75
N LEU A 170 41.11 0.42 24.14
CA LEU A 170 41.99 1.16 25.05
C LEU A 170 42.05 0.50 26.44
N ILE A 171 40.91 -0.02 26.92
CA ILE A 171 40.84 -0.77 28.18
C ILE A 171 41.65 -2.07 28.09
N ALA A 172 41.49 -2.82 26.98
CA ALA A 172 42.23 -4.06 26.76
C ALA A 172 43.75 -3.83 26.62
N ASP A 173 44.18 -2.74 25.98
CA ASP A 173 45.59 -2.36 25.81
C ASP A 173 46.19 -1.76 27.11
N GLY A 174 45.36 -1.16 27.97
CA GLY A 174 45.76 -0.57 29.25
C GLY A 174 46.54 0.76 29.14
N ARG A 175 46.88 1.21 27.92
CA ARG A 175 47.60 2.46 27.66
C ARG A 175 46.64 3.53 27.12
N ILE A 176 46.35 4.53 27.95
CA ILE A 176 45.41 5.60 27.60
C ILE A 176 46.15 6.95 27.63
N HIS A 177 46.52 7.44 26.45
CA HIS A 177 47.13 8.76 26.25
C HIS A 177 46.73 9.32 24.86
N PRO A 178 46.78 10.65 24.64
CA PRO A 178 46.19 11.29 23.45
C PRO A 178 46.63 10.69 22.11
N GLY A 179 47.93 10.52 21.86
CA GLY A 179 48.41 9.94 20.60
C GLY A 179 47.89 8.51 20.33
N ARG A 180 47.71 7.69 21.38
CA ARG A 180 47.17 6.34 21.23
C ARG A 180 45.66 6.36 21.04
N ILE A 181 44.96 7.30 21.67
CA ILE A 181 43.53 7.53 21.49
C ILE A 181 43.26 7.86 20.01
N GLU A 182 43.96 8.84 19.45
CA GLU A 182 43.79 9.24 18.04
C GLU A 182 44.07 8.07 17.07
N GLU A 183 45.16 7.34 17.28
CA GLU A 183 45.51 6.17 16.46
C GLU A 183 44.43 5.07 16.55
N THR A 184 43.93 4.80 17.74
CA THR A 184 42.91 3.76 17.97
C THR A 184 41.58 4.17 17.35
N VAL A 185 41.17 5.43 17.49
CA VAL A 185 39.95 5.97 16.88
C VAL A 185 40.02 5.87 15.36
N ALA A 186 41.16 6.24 14.75
CA ALA A 186 41.34 6.13 13.30
C ALA A 186 41.18 4.69 12.80
N LYS A 187 41.81 3.72 13.48
CA LYS A 187 41.69 2.30 13.17
C LYS A 187 40.25 1.79 13.32
N VAL A 188 39.59 2.13 14.42
CA VAL A 188 38.20 1.72 14.69
C VAL A 188 37.24 2.33 13.67
N ARG A 189 37.44 3.58 13.25
CA ARG A 189 36.63 4.21 12.19
C ARG A 189 36.73 3.44 10.88
N GLN A 190 37.95 3.12 10.44
CA GLN A 190 38.16 2.37 9.21
C GLN A 190 37.45 1.00 9.26
N GLU A 191 37.59 0.26 10.35
CA GLU A 191 36.92 -1.04 10.50
C GLU A 191 35.39 -0.93 10.55
N ILE A 192 34.85 0.13 11.16
CA ILE A 192 33.40 0.36 11.17
C ILE A 192 32.92 0.70 9.75
N ASP A 193 33.65 1.51 8.99
CA ASP A 193 33.32 1.82 7.60
C ASP A 193 33.34 0.56 6.71
N GLU A 194 34.31 -0.34 6.92
CA GLU A 194 34.37 -1.65 6.26
C GLU A 194 33.15 -2.51 6.62
N ARG A 195 32.80 -2.60 7.90
CA ARG A 195 31.60 -3.32 8.37
C ARG A 195 30.29 -2.73 7.85
N ILE A 196 30.23 -1.41 7.70
CA ILE A 196 29.08 -0.71 7.09
C ILE A 196 28.96 -1.18 5.64
N ARG A 197 30.04 -1.15 4.86
CA ARG A 197 30.03 -1.60 3.47
C ARG A 197 29.59 -3.06 3.37
N GLU A 198 30.21 -3.95 4.16
CA GLU A 198 29.87 -5.38 4.19
C GLU A 198 28.39 -5.62 4.51
N ALA A 199 27.83 -4.89 5.48
CA ALA A 199 26.41 -5.01 5.82
C ALA A 199 25.48 -4.51 4.69
N GLY A 200 25.89 -3.47 3.97
CA GLY A 200 25.19 -3.01 2.77
C GLY A 200 25.21 -4.08 1.68
N ASP A 201 26.41 -4.57 1.34
CA ASP A 201 26.61 -5.61 0.32
C ASP A 201 25.83 -6.88 0.65
N GLN A 202 25.85 -7.31 1.91
CA GLN A 202 25.08 -8.45 2.40
C GLN A 202 23.58 -8.27 2.16
N ALA A 203 23.01 -7.10 2.49
CA ALA A 203 21.59 -6.84 2.30
C ALA A 203 21.17 -6.94 0.82
N PHE A 204 21.94 -6.35 -0.09
CA PHE A 204 21.66 -6.41 -1.52
C PHE A 204 21.85 -7.83 -2.08
N PHE A 205 22.88 -8.55 -1.63
CA PHE A 205 23.15 -9.93 -2.02
C PHE A 205 22.03 -10.88 -1.61
N GLU A 206 21.62 -10.83 -0.33
CA GLU A 206 20.54 -11.68 0.21
C GLU A 206 19.22 -11.49 -0.54
N LEU A 207 18.92 -10.26 -0.95
CA LEU A 207 17.69 -9.92 -1.67
C LEU A 207 17.78 -10.18 -3.18
N GLY A 208 18.96 -10.51 -3.69
CA GLY A 208 19.21 -10.75 -5.12
C GLY A 208 19.12 -9.49 -5.98
N ILE A 209 19.45 -8.32 -5.41
CA ILE A 209 19.40 -7.02 -6.08
C ILE A 209 20.80 -6.68 -6.59
N GLN A 210 20.90 -6.33 -7.87
CA GLN A 210 22.17 -5.99 -8.55
C GLN A 210 22.14 -4.55 -9.07
N ASN A 211 23.29 -4.03 -9.50
CA ASN A 211 23.45 -2.68 -10.09
C ASN A 211 22.94 -1.58 -9.15
N VAL A 212 23.65 -1.38 -8.04
CA VAL A 212 23.33 -0.37 -7.03
C VAL A 212 24.58 0.48 -6.79
N ASP A 213 24.38 1.79 -6.67
CA ASP A 213 25.47 2.73 -6.43
C ASP A 213 26.11 2.52 -5.05
N SER A 214 27.44 2.67 -4.98
CA SER A 214 28.22 2.47 -3.75
C SER A 214 27.75 3.36 -2.59
N GLU A 215 27.24 4.55 -2.86
CA GLU A 215 26.69 5.43 -1.82
C GLU A 215 25.42 4.84 -1.18
N VAL A 216 24.55 4.21 -1.97
CA VAL A 216 23.34 3.56 -1.47
C VAL A 216 23.70 2.32 -0.65
N ILE A 217 24.71 1.56 -1.08
CA ILE A 217 25.26 0.43 -0.30
C ILE A 217 25.72 0.92 1.08
N MET A 218 26.50 2.00 1.11
CA MET A 218 26.94 2.60 2.37
C MET A 218 25.76 3.08 3.22
N MET A 219 24.75 3.72 2.63
CA MET A 219 23.56 4.17 3.36
C MET A 219 22.82 3.01 4.00
N ILE A 220 22.56 1.93 3.27
CA ILE A 220 21.91 0.74 3.83
C ILE A 220 22.76 0.15 4.96
N GLY A 221 24.07 0.02 4.76
CA GLY A 221 24.99 -0.45 5.79
C GLY A 221 24.92 0.35 7.10
N ARG A 222 24.77 1.69 7.02
CA ARG A 222 24.67 2.57 8.20
C ARG A 222 23.45 2.27 9.07
N LEU A 223 22.37 1.77 8.48
CA LEU A 223 21.15 1.39 9.21
C LEU A 223 21.43 0.31 10.27
N LYS A 224 22.52 -0.46 10.13
CA LYS A 224 22.92 -1.50 11.09
C LYS A 224 23.18 -0.95 12.48
N TYR A 225 23.57 0.32 12.57
CA TYR A 225 23.82 0.99 13.84
C TYR A 225 22.63 1.83 14.32
N ARG A 226 21.54 1.91 13.55
CA ARG A 226 20.38 2.73 13.87
C ARG A 226 19.24 1.86 14.38
N THR A 227 18.64 2.32 15.47
CA THR A 227 17.45 1.70 16.06
C THR A 227 16.32 2.74 16.09
N SER A 228 15.10 2.35 15.72
CA SER A 228 13.90 3.18 15.82
C SER A 228 12.79 2.34 16.42
N TYR A 229 12.02 2.90 17.36
CA TYR A 229 10.94 2.18 18.06
C TYR A 229 11.38 0.83 18.67
N GLY A 230 12.64 0.70 19.06
CA GLY A 230 13.21 -0.53 19.62
C GLY A 230 13.63 -1.59 18.59
N GLN A 231 13.51 -1.31 17.29
CA GLN A 231 13.91 -2.21 16.22
C GLN A 231 15.17 -1.71 15.50
N ASN A 232 16.07 -2.64 15.14
CA ASN A 232 17.20 -2.33 14.28
C ASN A 232 16.71 -2.05 12.85
N ILE A 233 17.08 -0.91 12.28
CA ILE A 233 16.52 -0.45 11.00
C ILE A 233 17.07 -1.25 9.82
N TRP A 234 18.30 -1.76 9.88
CA TRP A 234 18.84 -2.61 8.82
C TRP A 234 18.08 -3.94 8.72
N CYS A 235 17.87 -4.60 9.86
CA CYS A 235 17.09 -5.84 9.92
C CYS A 235 15.65 -5.60 9.44
N HIS A 236 15.00 -4.55 9.95
CA HIS A 236 13.65 -4.13 9.53
C HIS A 236 13.57 -3.89 8.01
N SER A 237 14.57 -3.24 7.42
CA SER A 237 14.56 -2.95 5.98
C SER A 237 14.70 -4.22 5.14
N ILE A 238 15.51 -5.19 5.59
CA ILE A 238 15.63 -6.50 4.95
C ILE A 238 14.33 -7.31 5.09
N GLU A 239 13.73 -7.29 6.28
CA GLU A 239 12.43 -7.91 6.54
C GLU A 239 11.33 -7.34 5.63
N ALA A 240 11.21 -6.01 5.59
CA ALA A 240 10.26 -5.32 4.73
C ALA A 240 10.48 -5.69 3.26
N ALA A 241 11.72 -5.76 2.80
CA ALA A 241 12.06 -6.19 1.45
C ALA A 241 11.57 -7.62 1.15
N TRP A 242 11.81 -8.57 2.07
CA TRP A 242 11.35 -9.95 1.91
C TRP A 242 9.82 -10.05 1.87
N LEU A 243 9.12 -9.38 2.80
CA LEU A 243 7.66 -9.33 2.83
C LEU A 243 7.10 -8.73 1.54
N CYS A 244 7.64 -7.60 1.09
CA CYS A 244 7.26 -6.98 -0.18
C CYS A 244 7.47 -7.94 -1.36
N GLY A 245 8.58 -8.67 -1.40
CA GLY A 245 8.85 -9.67 -2.44
C GLY A 245 7.85 -10.82 -2.44
N ILE A 246 7.49 -11.35 -1.26
CA ILE A 246 6.52 -12.45 -1.14
C ILE A 246 5.13 -11.96 -1.56
N MET A 247 4.70 -10.79 -1.08
CA MET A 247 3.41 -10.20 -1.47
C MET A 247 3.33 -9.94 -2.97
N ALA A 248 4.40 -9.42 -3.57
CA ALA A 248 4.48 -9.21 -5.01
C ALA A 248 4.32 -10.52 -5.80
N ALA A 249 4.95 -11.61 -5.34
CA ALA A 249 4.81 -12.92 -5.97
C ALA A 249 3.36 -13.41 -5.96
N GLU A 250 2.65 -13.27 -4.83
CA GLU A 250 1.24 -13.68 -4.71
C GLU A 250 0.28 -12.78 -5.53
N LEU A 251 0.67 -11.53 -5.78
CA LEU A 251 -0.09 -10.57 -6.60
C LEU A 251 0.27 -10.62 -8.10
N GLY A 252 1.27 -11.42 -8.50
CA GLY A 252 1.75 -11.47 -9.89
C GLY A 252 2.52 -10.22 -10.34
N LEU A 253 3.14 -9.51 -9.40
CA LEU A 253 3.95 -8.30 -9.63
C LEU A 253 5.45 -8.63 -9.69
N ASP A 254 6.28 -7.65 -10.08
CA ASP A 254 7.74 -7.81 -10.09
C ASP A 254 8.33 -7.91 -8.67
N VAL A 255 8.77 -9.12 -8.33
CA VAL A 255 9.37 -9.47 -7.03
C VAL A 255 10.67 -8.71 -6.77
N LYS A 256 11.54 -8.54 -7.78
CA LYS A 256 12.84 -7.87 -7.61
C LYS A 256 12.65 -6.38 -7.34
N LEU A 257 11.73 -5.76 -8.08
CA LEU A 257 11.38 -4.36 -7.86
C LEU A 257 10.76 -4.18 -6.46
N ALA A 258 9.84 -5.05 -6.05
CA ALA A 258 9.20 -4.98 -4.73
C ALA A 258 10.22 -5.12 -3.58
N ARG A 259 11.17 -6.05 -3.68
CA ARG A 259 12.27 -6.17 -2.69
C ARG A 259 13.12 -4.91 -2.63
N ARG A 260 13.45 -4.32 -3.79
CA ARG A 260 14.22 -3.06 -3.84
C ARG A 260 13.46 -1.92 -3.17
N VAL A 261 12.17 -1.78 -3.44
CA VAL A 261 11.32 -0.76 -2.79
C VAL A 261 11.28 -0.99 -1.28
N GLY A 262 11.06 -2.23 -0.84
CA GLY A 262 11.02 -2.57 0.59
C GLY A 262 12.35 -2.30 1.30
N LEU A 263 13.50 -2.60 0.68
CA LEU A 263 14.81 -2.33 1.27
C LEU A 263 15.08 -0.82 1.39
N LEU A 264 14.69 -0.04 0.38
CA LEU A 264 15.01 1.38 0.28
C LEU A 264 13.98 2.30 0.96
N HIS A 265 12.84 1.78 1.42
CA HIS A 265 11.73 2.60 1.94
C HIS A 265 12.15 3.55 3.08
N ASP A 266 13.12 3.13 3.89
CA ASP A 266 13.61 3.83 5.06
C ASP A 266 15.06 4.35 4.90
N VAL A 267 15.59 4.40 3.67
CA VAL A 267 16.98 4.82 3.41
C VAL A 267 17.28 6.23 3.91
N GLY A 268 16.27 7.10 4.02
CA GLY A 268 16.41 8.43 4.62
C GLY A 268 16.85 8.40 6.10
N LYS A 269 16.63 7.28 6.80
CA LYS A 269 17.17 7.03 8.14
C LYS A 269 18.67 6.68 8.11
N ALA A 270 19.35 6.68 6.98
CA ALA A 270 20.82 6.58 6.93
C ALA A 270 21.52 7.95 7.01
N MET A 271 20.74 9.03 6.84
CA MET A 271 21.19 10.43 6.89
C MET A 271 21.22 10.97 8.32
#